data_AF-A0A8H3AAK4-F1
#
_entry.id   AF-A0A8H3AAK4-F1
#
_cell.length_a   1.000
_cell.length_b   1.000
_cell.length_c   1.000
_cell.angle_alpha   90.00
_cell.angle_beta   90.00
_cell.angle_gamma   90.00
#
_symmetry.space_group_name_H-M   'P 1'
#
loop_
_entity.id
_entity.type
_entity.pdbx_description
1 polymer ?
#
loop_
_entity_poly.entity_id
_entity_poly.type
_entity_poly.pdbx_seq_one_letter_code
_entity_poly.pdbx_strand_id
1 'polypeptide(L)'
;MCIVISGQDGVVEQARRQLEDLVPVWAVLDYTNTRTINRELALVKLSVLGPEYLEDQLQGGPTHQAKTFERETTLAHNFESSGNPHPDPHSDSHPSEPQPAPGPKALTPSELLRRKSEHLAAIRTLSDQFGAKIVDPFGILESARTGTMAMPRTPISASPEDTEPLFESSGPVDPSLLPPG
;
A
#
# COMPACT_ATOMS: atom_id res chain seq x y z
N MET A 1 -19.49 11.01 10.19
CA MET A 1 -18.71 9.79 10.46
C MET A 1 -19.07 8.76 9.39
N CYS A 2 -18.11 7.95 8.91
CA CYS A 2 -18.38 6.87 7.96
C CYS A 2 -18.05 5.53 8.65
N ILE A 3 -19.01 4.63 8.71
CA ILE A 3 -18.86 3.31 9.32
C ILE A 3 -19.16 2.26 8.25
N VAL A 4 -18.30 1.27 8.14
CA VAL A 4 -18.53 0.09 7.30
C VAL A 4 -18.76 -1.10 8.22
N ILE A 5 -19.92 -1.73 8.09
CA ILE A 5 -20.29 -2.94 8.83
C ILE A 5 -20.65 -4.06 7.86
N SER A 6 -20.33 -5.29 8.25
CA SER A 6 -20.69 -6.50 7.51
C SER A 6 -21.65 -7.34 8.36
N GLY A 7 -22.78 -7.76 7.80
CA GLY A 7 -23.78 -8.56 8.51
C GLY A 7 -25.03 -8.78 7.69
N GLN A 8 -26.02 -9.45 8.27
CA GLN A 8 -27.37 -9.56 7.69
C GLN A 8 -28.11 -8.23 7.85
N ASP A 9 -29.01 -7.91 6.92
CA ASP A 9 -29.76 -6.65 6.88
C ASP A 9 -30.47 -6.31 8.20
N GLY A 10 -31.03 -7.32 8.89
CA GLY A 10 -31.68 -7.11 10.19
C GLY A 10 -30.72 -6.61 11.28
N VAL A 11 -29.46 -7.09 11.28
CA VAL A 11 -28.42 -6.66 12.23
C VAL A 11 -27.90 -5.27 11.86
N VAL A 12 -27.75 -5.00 10.56
CA VAL A 12 -27.32 -3.68 10.03
C VAL A 12 -28.36 -2.60 10.39
N GLU A 13 -29.64 -2.89 10.17
CA GLU A 13 -30.72 -1.96 10.50
C GLU A 13 -30.87 -1.77 12.02
N GLN A 14 -30.66 -2.83 12.81
CA GLN A 14 -30.60 -2.70 14.27
C GLN A 14 -29.46 -1.77 14.70
N ALA A 15 -28.25 -1.96 14.15
CA ALA A 15 -27.11 -1.09 14.46
C ALA A 15 -27.37 0.37 14.04
N ARG A 16 -28.01 0.58 12.87
CA ARG A 16 -28.41 1.91 12.40
C ARG A 16 -29.34 2.60 13.41
N ARG A 17 -30.40 1.91 13.85
CA ARG A 17 -31.36 2.42 14.84
C ARG A 17 -30.72 2.71 16.19
N GLN A 18 -29.82 1.85 16.66
CA GLN A 18 -29.11 2.06 17.92
C GLN A 18 -28.19 3.29 17.88
N LEU A 19 -27.54 3.56 16.73
CA LEU A 19 -26.72 4.76 16.56
C LEU A 19 -27.58 6.02 16.45
N GLU A 20 -28.76 5.93 15.83
CA GLU A 20 -29.69 7.05 15.66
C GLU A 20 -30.36 7.48 16.98
N ASP A 21 -30.53 6.55 17.93
CA ASP A 21 -31.11 6.82 19.27
C ASP A 21 -30.16 7.58 20.22
N LEU A 22 -28.90 7.78 19.83
CA LEU A 22 -27.93 8.50 20.65
C LEU A 22 -28.20 10.01 20.65
N VAL A 23 -28.32 10.62 21.82
CA VAL A 23 -28.52 12.08 22.01
C VAL A 23 -27.59 12.97 21.17
N PRO A 24 -26.27 12.70 21.01
CA PRO A 24 -25.40 13.55 20.17
C PRO A 24 -25.52 13.31 18.66
N VAL A 25 -26.33 12.33 18.21
CA VAL A 25 -26.48 11.97 16.80
C VAL A 25 -27.72 12.63 16.22
N TRP A 26 -27.56 13.34 15.11
CA TRP A 26 -28.68 13.98 14.42
C TRP A 26 -29.41 13.04 13.46
N ALA A 27 -28.67 12.24 12.70
CA ALA A 27 -29.23 11.22 11.80
C ALA A 27 -28.16 10.18 11.43
N VAL A 28 -28.62 8.98 11.05
CA VAL A 28 -27.78 7.92 10.50
C VAL A 28 -28.34 7.50 9.14
N LEU A 29 -27.60 7.85 8.07
CA LEU A 29 -27.98 7.53 6.70
C LEU A 29 -27.36 6.20 6.27
N ASP A 30 -28.17 5.32 5.68
CA ASP A 30 -27.68 4.12 5.01
C ASP A 30 -27.40 4.43 3.54
N TYR A 31 -26.16 4.18 3.12
CA TYR A 31 -25.71 4.37 1.75
C TYR A 31 -25.58 3.08 0.94
N THR A 32 -25.93 1.91 1.51
CA THR A 32 -25.77 0.59 0.88
C THR A 32 -26.37 0.51 -0.53
N ASN A 33 -27.58 1.04 -0.71
CA ASN A 33 -28.30 1.01 -1.99
C ASN A 33 -28.25 2.34 -2.76
N THR A 34 -27.33 3.24 -2.41
CA THR A 34 -27.20 4.56 -3.04
C THR A 34 -25.92 4.65 -3.85
N ARG A 35 -25.94 5.42 -4.94
CA ARG A 35 -24.70 5.69 -5.69
C ARG A 35 -23.80 6.58 -4.84
N THR A 36 -22.67 6.03 -4.43
CA THR A 36 -21.66 6.75 -3.64
C THR A 36 -20.31 6.78 -4.35
N ILE A 37 -19.49 7.75 -3.97
CA ILE A 37 -18.07 7.78 -4.27
C ILE A 37 -17.35 7.41 -2.98
N ASN A 38 -16.70 6.24 -3.00
CA ASN A 38 -15.88 5.78 -1.90
C ASN A 38 -14.44 6.21 -2.14
N ARG A 39 -13.83 6.81 -1.10
CA ARG A 39 -12.44 7.24 -1.10
C ARG A 39 -11.73 6.72 0.13
N GLU A 40 -10.48 6.38 -0.07
CA GLU A 40 -9.57 5.95 0.98
C GLU A 40 -8.19 6.48 0.63
N LEU A 41 -7.39 6.75 1.64
CA LEU A 41 -6.02 7.20 1.50
C LEU A 41 -5.09 6.15 2.09
N ALA A 42 -4.05 5.81 1.34
CA ALA A 42 -2.98 4.95 1.82
C ALA A 42 -1.63 5.64 1.57
N LEU A 43 -0.79 5.65 2.60
CA LEU A 43 0.62 5.99 2.52
C LEU A 43 1.40 4.68 2.63
N VAL A 44 2.21 4.41 1.62
CA VAL A 44 3.02 3.18 1.57
C VAL A 44 4.45 3.59 1.31
N LYS A 45 5.32 3.17 2.22
CA LYS A 45 6.76 3.32 2.05
C LYS A 45 7.27 2.12 1.21
N LEU A 46 8.08 2.42 0.18
CA LEU A 46 8.64 1.69 -1.01
C LEU A 46 10.08 1.09 -1.01
N SER A 47 10.33 -0.23 -0.95
CA SER A 47 11.70 -0.80 -1.03
C SER A 47 12.12 -0.90 -2.48
N VAL A 48 13.17 -0.16 -2.82
CA VAL A 48 13.77 -0.13 -4.16
C VAL A 48 14.94 -1.12 -4.29
N LEU A 49 15.29 -1.85 -3.23
CA LEU A 49 16.46 -2.74 -3.21
C LEU A 49 16.18 -4.16 -3.74
N GLY A 50 14.91 -4.52 -3.97
CA GLY A 50 14.50 -5.84 -4.43
C GLY A 50 13.92 -6.72 -3.30
N PRO A 51 13.33 -7.88 -3.67
CA PRO A 51 12.71 -8.81 -2.72
C PRO A 51 13.74 -9.50 -1.83
N GLU A 52 14.95 -9.78 -2.31
CA GLU A 52 15.98 -10.48 -1.53
C GLU A 52 16.38 -9.64 -0.30
N TYR A 53 16.47 -8.32 -0.46
CA TYR A 53 16.74 -7.40 0.63
C TYR A 53 15.58 -7.35 1.65
N LEU A 54 14.33 -7.51 1.20
CA LEU A 54 13.16 -7.51 2.08
C LEU A 54 13.10 -8.79 2.91
N GLU A 55 13.39 -9.94 2.31
CA GLU A 55 13.44 -11.24 2.99
C GLU A 55 14.49 -11.26 4.10
N ASP A 56 15.71 -10.81 3.80
CA ASP A 56 16.79 -10.65 4.80
C ASP A 56 16.35 -9.76 5.96
N GLN A 57 15.61 -8.68 5.66
CA GLN A 57 15.13 -7.75 6.68
C GLN A 57 13.99 -8.32 7.53
N LEU A 58 13.08 -9.09 6.93
CA LEU A 58 11.99 -9.78 7.64
C LEU A 58 12.51 -10.94 8.51
N GLN A 59 13.59 -11.59 8.10
CA GLN A 59 14.27 -12.66 8.85
C GLN A 59 15.06 -12.13 10.06
N GLY A 60 15.05 -10.81 10.30
CA GLY A 60 15.75 -10.17 11.43
C GLY A 60 17.17 -9.72 11.09
N GLY A 61 17.50 -9.55 9.81
CA GLY A 61 18.72 -8.88 9.37
C GLY A 61 18.82 -7.45 9.96
N PRO A 62 20.04 -6.89 10.08
CA PRO A 62 20.33 -5.78 10.98
C PRO A 62 19.57 -4.52 10.58
N THR A 63 18.46 -4.28 11.26
CA THR A 63 17.75 -3.02 11.27
C THR A 63 18.68 -1.96 11.90
N HIS A 64 18.98 -0.92 11.14
CA HIS A 64 19.53 0.37 11.60
C HIS A 64 21.03 0.57 11.91
N GLN A 65 21.94 -0.37 11.69
CA GLN A 65 23.37 -0.05 11.64
C GLN A 65 23.94 -0.34 10.25
N ALA A 66 24.40 0.74 9.60
CA ALA A 66 25.22 0.63 8.41
C ALA A 66 26.34 -0.37 8.69
N LYS A 67 26.47 -1.36 7.79
CA LYS A 67 27.52 -2.38 7.76
C LYS A 67 28.91 -1.76 7.55
N THR A 68 29.32 -0.90 8.47
CA THR A 68 30.69 -0.37 8.59
C THR A 68 31.60 -1.50 9.05
N PHE A 69 31.08 -2.38 9.93
CA PHE A 69 31.84 -3.46 10.55
C PHE A 69 32.20 -4.61 9.58
N GLU A 70 31.30 -5.07 8.71
CA GLU A 70 31.59 -6.15 7.75
C GLU A 70 32.59 -5.71 6.65
N ARG A 71 32.59 -4.42 6.31
CA ARG A 71 33.51 -3.86 5.31
C ARG A 71 34.91 -3.64 5.88
N GLU A 72 35.02 -3.29 7.16
CA GLU A 72 36.30 -3.17 7.86
C GLU A 72 36.95 -4.54 8.10
N THR A 73 36.18 -5.57 8.49
CA THR A 73 36.73 -6.91 8.71
C THR A 73 37.21 -7.56 7.41
N THR A 74 36.50 -7.34 6.30
CA THR A 74 36.92 -7.83 4.97
C THR A 74 38.13 -7.06 4.42
N LEU A 75 38.23 -5.74 4.65
CA LEU A 75 39.43 -4.98 4.30
C LEU A 75 40.65 -5.37 5.14
N ALA A 76 40.47 -5.58 6.45
CA ALA A 76 41.55 -5.98 7.35
C ALA A 76 42.15 -7.34 6.96
N HIS A 77 41.30 -8.33 6.66
CA HIS A 77 41.75 -9.66 6.24
C HIS A 77 42.51 -9.65 4.90
N ASN A 78 42.07 -8.81 3.96
CA ASN A 78 42.75 -8.64 2.66
C ASN A 78 44.09 -7.90 2.80
N PHE A 79 44.19 -6.95 3.73
CA PHE A 79 45.43 -6.21 4.00
C PHE A 79 46.47 -7.09 4.69
N GLU A 80 46.06 -7.92 5.66
CA GLU A 80 46.93 -8.90 6.33
C GLU A 80 47.49 -9.95 5.35
N SER A 81 46.70 -10.38 4.36
CA SER A 81 47.17 -11.30 3.31
C SER A 81 48.12 -10.65 2.29
N SER A 82 48.10 -9.32 2.16
CA SER A 82 48.97 -8.58 1.24
C SER A 82 50.33 -8.18 1.82
N GLY A 83 50.55 -8.45 3.12
CA GLY A 83 51.69 -7.97 3.90
C GLY A 83 52.91 -8.90 3.99
N ASN A 84 52.93 -10.06 3.34
CA ASN A 84 54.09 -10.97 3.35
C ASN A 84 54.92 -10.84 2.06
N PRO A 85 56.06 -10.12 2.06
CA PRO A 85 57.02 -10.20 0.97
C PRO A 85 57.96 -11.37 1.25
N HIS A 86 57.72 -12.52 0.61
CA HIS A 86 58.71 -13.43 -0.03
C HIS A 86 58.17 -14.87 -0.07
N PRO A 87 58.00 -15.47 -1.26
CA PRO A 87 57.98 -16.92 -1.39
C PRO A 87 59.25 -17.39 -2.12
N ASP A 88 59.96 -18.30 -1.48
CA ASP A 88 61.02 -19.11 -2.08
C ASP A 88 60.51 -19.91 -3.31
N PRO A 89 61.34 -20.22 -4.32
CA PRO A 89 60.85 -20.66 -5.63
C PRO A 89 60.51 -22.15 -5.78
N HIS A 90 60.44 -22.94 -4.71
CA HIS A 90 60.30 -24.39 -4.83
C HIS A 90 59.43 -25.04 -3.74
N SER A 91 58.13 -25.09 -4.00
CA SER A 91 57.26 -26.16 -3.46
C SER A 91 55.98 -26.27 -4.29
N ASP A 92 56.01 -27.18 -5.27
CA ASP A 92 54.81 -27.74 -5.92
C ASP A 92 54.02 -28.53 -4.88
N SER A 93 53.12 -27.87 -4.18
CA SER A 93 52.07 -28.51 -3.39
C SER A 93 50.88 -27.57 -3.34
N HIS A 94 49.98 -27.69 -4.32
CA HIS A 94 48.66 -27.07 -4.27
C HIS A 94 47.95 -27.52 -2.97
N PRO A 95 47.73 -26.65 -1.97
CA PRO A 95 46.75 -26.95 -0.96
C PRO A 95 45.40 -26.67 -1.61
N SER A 96 44.52 -27.66 -1.64
CA SER A 96 43.12 -27.45 -2.02
C SER A 96 42.54 -26.36 -1.13
N GLU A 97 42.49 -25.12 -1.63
CA GLU A 97 41.69 -24.06 -1.02
C GLU A 97 40.26 -24.62 -0.90
N PRO A 98 39.67 -24.62 0.31
CA PRO A 98 38.25 -24.92 0.43
C PRO A 98 37.53 -23.80 -0.30
N GLN A 99 37.14 -24.08 -1.54
CA GLN A 99 36.34 -23.21 -2.36
C GLN A 99 35.13 -22.79 -1.53
N PRO A 100 35.01 -21.51 -1.13
CA PRO A 100 33.88 -21.11 -0.32
C PRO A 100 32.64 -21.43 -1.15
N ALA A 101 31.74 -22.22 -0.56
CA ALA A 101 30.41 -22.49 -1.10
C ALA A 101 29.84 -21.17 -1.63
N PRO A 102 29.10 -21.17 -2.76
CA PRO A 102 28.62 -19.95 -3.39
C PRO A 102 27.71 -19.22 -2.40
N GLY A 103 28.30 -18.32 -1.63
CA GLY A 103 27.58 -17.42 -0.74
C GLY A 103 26.71 -16.51 -1.60
N PRO A 104 25.65 -15.93 -1.00
CA PRO A 104 24.78 -15.01 -1.72
C PRO A 104 25.62 -13.95 -2.43
N LYS A 105 25.43 -13.82 -3.74
CA LYS A 105 26.21 -12.94 -4.61
C LYS A 105 26.10 -11.51 -4.08
N ALA A 106 27.12 -11.05 -3.35
CA ALA A 106 27.15 -9.70 -2.81
C ALA A 106 27.16 -8.71 -3.99
N LEU A 107 26.07 -7.96 -4.12
CA LEU A 107 25.87 -7.03 -5.23
C LEU A 107 26.90 -5.91 -5.16
N THR A 108 27.50 -5.59 -6.31
CA THR A 108 28.39 -4.44 -6.38
C THR A 108 27.57 -3.15 -6.14
N PRO A 109 28.17 -2.08 -5.57
CA PRO A 109 27.46 -0.82 -5.36
C PRO A 109 26.81 -0.25 -6.63
N SER A 110 27.47 -0.43 -7.79
CA SER A 110 26.94 0.00 -9.09
C SER A 110 25.73 -0.82 -9.53
N GLU A 111 25.75 -2.13 -9.28
CA GLU A 111 24.62 -3.01 -9.57
C GLU A 111 23.41 -2.67 -8.68
N LEU A 112 23.64 -2.38 -7.40
CA LEU A 112 22.61 -1.91 -6.48
C LEU A 112 21.99 -0.59 -6.94
N LEU A 113 22.81 0.37 -7.37
CA LEU A 113 22.30 1.67 -7.86
C LEU A 113 21.43 1.50 -9.10
N ARG A 114 21.84 0.62 -10.04
CA ARG A 114 21.07 0.32 -11.25
C ARG A 114 19.73 -0.32 -10.92
N ARG A 115 19.72 -1.32 -10.02
CA ARG A 115 18.48 -1.96 -9.54
C ARG A 115 17.55 -0.98 -8.85
N LYS A 116 18.07 -0.08 -8.00
CA LYS A 116 17.28 0.99 -7.37
C LYS A 116 16.61 1.89 -8.41
N SER A 117 17.36 2.31 -9.42
CA SER A 117 16.81 3.16 -10.49
C SER A 117 15.74 2.45 -11.30
N GLU A 118 15.93 1.16 -11.60
CA GLU A 118 14.97 0.34 -12.33
C GLU A 118 13.67 0.16 -11.54
N HIS A 119 13.77 -0.24 -10.27
CA HIS A 119 12.59 -0.41 -9.41
C HIS A 119 11.86 0.91 -9.18
N LEU A 120 12.58 2.02 -8.98
CA LEU A 120 11.96 3.34 -8.85
C LEU A 120 11.20 3.74 -10.12
N ALA A 121 11.75 3.45 -11.31
CA ALA A 121 11.06 3.72 -12.58
C ALA A 121 9.77 2.88 -12.73
N ALA A 122 9.79 1.61 -12.31
CA ALA A 122 8.61 0.75 -12.29
C ALA A 122 7.54 1.27 -11.30
N ILE A 123 7.95 1.63 -10.07
CA ILE A 123 7.05 2.19 -9.04
C ILE A 123 6.43 3.50 -9.51
N ARG A 124 7.20 4.34 -10.23
CA ARG A 124 6.69 5.57 -10.83
C ARG A 124 5.61 5.30 -11.85
N THR A 125 5.86 4.38 -12.78
CA THR A 125 4.87 4.02 -13.80
C THR A 125 3.58 3.50 -13.17
N LEU A 126 3.68 2.65 -12.15
CA LEU A 126 2.52 2.17 -11.41
C LEU A 126 1.80 3.32 -10.69
N SER A 127 2.53 4.19 -10.01
CA SER A 127 1.95 5.32 -9.30
C SER A 127 1.15 6.22 -10.24
N ASP A 128 1.72 6.56 -11.40
CA ASP A 128 1.06 7.40 -12.40
C ASP A 128 -0.21 6.73 -12.97
N GLN A 129 -0.20 5.42 -13.23
CA GLN A 129 -1.37 4.67 -13.72
C GLN A 129 -2.52 4.63 -12.71
N PHE A 130 -2.21 4.52 -11.42
CA PHE A 130 -3.21 4.53 -10.35
C PHE A 130 -3.56 5.94 -9.86
N GLY A 131 -2.98 6.99 -10.46
CA GLY A 131 -3.16 8.37 -10.02
C GLY A 131 -2.60 8.64 -8.61
N ALA A 132 -1.69 7.80 -8.14
CA ALA A 132 -0.98 7.95 -6.89
C ALA A 132 0.19 8.93 -7.05
N LYS A 133 0.55 9.59 -5.95
CA LYS A 133 1.67 10.55 -5.93
C LYS A 133 2.83 9.97 -5.12
N ILE A 134 4.01 9.97 -5.72
CA ILE A 134 5.25 9.67 -4.99
C ILE A 134 5.66 10.94 -4.24
N VAL A 135 5.63 10.87 -2.91
CA VAL A 135 6.03 11.98 -2.04
C VAL A 135 7.54 11.94 -1.82
N ASP A 136 8.08 10.78 -1.42
CA ASP A 136 9.51 10.56 -1.26
C ASP A 136 9.91 9.09 -1.52
N PRO A 137 11.12 8.82 -2.04
CA PRO A 137 11.63 7.48 -2.24
C PRO A 137 12.25 6.92 -0.94
N PHE A 138 11.46 6.20 -0.14
CA PHE A 138 11.97 5.51 1.06
C PHE A 138 11.59 4.04 1.07
N GLY A 139 12.52 3.18 1.53
CA GLY A 139 12.43 1.71 1.55
C GLY A 139 11.21 1.13 2.29
N ILE A 140 10.50 0.08 1.83
CA ILE A 140 9.27 -0.51 2.43
C ILE A 140 9.58 -0.98 3.82
N LEU A 141 8.91 -0.36 4.79
CA LEU A 141 8.92 -0.74 6.18
C LEU A 141 7.52 -0.68 6.79
N GLU A 142 6.66 0.20 6.27
CA GLU A 142 5.40 0.57 6.91
C GLU A 142 4.34 0.97 5.87
N SER A 143 3.08 0.71 6.21
CA SER A 143 1.93 1.23 5.50
C SER A 143 0.95 1.84 6.50
N ALA A 144 0.34 2.96 6.10
CA ALA A 144 -0.72 3.61 6.86
C ALA A 144 -1.91 3.80 5.92
N ARG A 145 -3.04 3.19 6.27
CA ARG A 145 -4.27 3.21 5.47
C ARG A 145 -5.38 3.81 6.31
N THR A 146 -6.13 4.75 5.74
CA THR A 146 -7.31 5.34 6.40
C THR A 146 -8.48 4.36 6.35
N GLY A 147 -9.58 4.70 7.03
CA GLY A 147 -10.86 4.07 6.74
C GLY A 147 -11.47 4.59 5.43
N THR A 148 -12.59 3.98 5.03
CA THR A 148 -13.42 4.44 3.91
C THR A 148 -14.15 5.73 4.26
N MET A 149 -14.14 6.68 3.33
CA MET A 149 -15.02 7.84 3.30
C MET A 149 -16.00 7.67 2.14
N ALA A 150 -17.29 7.88 2.39
CA ALA A 150 -18.33 7.78 1.37
C ALA A 150 -19.06 9.12 1.23
N MET A 151 -19.26 9.56 -0.01
CA MET A 151 -20.10 10.71 -0.33
C MET A 151 -21.14 10.29 -1.39
N PRO A 152 -22.43 10.56 -1.20
CA PRO A 152 -23.44 10.27 -2.22
C PRO A 152 -23.18 11.12 -3.46
N ARG A 153 -23.35 10.52 -4.64
CA ARG A 153 -23.28 11.21 -5.93
C ARG A 153 -24.65 11.28 -6.55
N THR A 154 -25.01 12.44 -7.08
CA THR A 154 -26.22 12.57 -7.88
C THR A 154 -26.12 11.66 -9.10
N PRO A 155 -27.11 10.80 -9.36
CA PRO A 155 -27.15 10.02 -10.59
C PRO A 155 -27.30 11.00 -11.77
N ILE A 156 -26.40 10.91 -12.74
CA ILE A 156 -26.54 11.62 -14.01
C ILE A 156 -27.25 10.62 -14.94
N SER A 157 -28.54 10.82 -15.20
CA SER A 157 -29.24 10.13 -16.28
C SER A 157 -28.75 10.72 -17.61
N ALA A 158 -28.30 9.86 -18.51
CA ALA A 158 -27.81 10.27 -19.83
C ALA A 158 -28.95 10.36 -20.87
N SER A 159 -30.12 9.81 -20.55
CA SER A 159 -31.32 9.87 -21.39
C SER A 159 -32.46 10.58 -20.64
N PRO A 160 -33.26 11.41 -21.34
CA PRO A 160 -34.52 11.94 -20.79
C PRO A 160 -35.56 10.83 -20.55
N GLU A 161 -35.38 9.63 -21.10
CA GLU A 161 -36.27 8.48 -20.93
C GLU A 161 -36.10 7.77 -19.57
N ASP A 162 -34.90 7.83 -18.98
CA ASP A 162 -34.62 7.31 -17.63
C ASP A 162 -35.01 8.29 -16.51
N THR A 163 -35.56 9.45 -16.88
CA THR A 163 -36.05 10.44 -15.93
C THR A 163 -37.48 10.08 -15.55
N GLU A 164 -37.65 9.02 -14.76
CA GLU A 164 -38.91 8.83 -14.04
C GLU A 164 -39.16 10.08 -13.19
N PRO A 165 -40.20 10.89 -13.47
CA PRO A 165 -40.51 12.03 -12.63
C PRO A 165 -40.96 11.50 -11.27
N LEU A 166 -40.10 11.62 -10.26
CA LEU A 166 -40.39 11.28 -8.86
C LEU A 166 -41.61 12.03 -8.26
N PHE A 167 -42.30 12.85 -9.04
CA PHE A 167 -43.44 13.68 -8.63
C PHE A 167 -44.75 13.43 -9.39
N GLU A 168 -44.80 12.56 -10.42
CA GLU A 168 -46.05 12.28 -11.14
C GLU A 168 -46.78 11.06 -10.58
N SER A 169 -47.27 11.16 -9.35
CA SER A 169 -48.36 10.30 -8.87
C SER A 169 -49.54 11.08 -8.27
N SER A 170 -49.53 12.41 -8.31
CA SER A 170 -50.78 13.17 -8.18
C SER A 170 -51.48 13.21 -9.54
N GLY A 171 -52.21 12.14 -9.86
CA GLY A 171 -53.27 12.23 -10.87
C GLY A 171 -54.24 13.38 -10.54
N PRO A 172 -55.06 13.85 -11.49
CA PRO A 172 -56.01 14.93 -11.26
C PRO A 172 -56.88 14.59 -10.05
N VAL A 173 -56.74 15.37 -8.97
CA VAL A 173 -57.52 15.18 -7.74
C VAL A 173 -58.97 15.49 -8.07
N ASP A 174 -59.83 14.47 -7.95
CA ASP A 174 -61.27 14.58 -8.19
C ASP A 174 -61.87 15.63 -7.25
N PRO A 175 -62.42 16.76 -7.77
CA PRO A 175 -62.97 17.83 -6.95
C PRO A 175 -64.18 17.41 -6.12
N SER A 176 -64.75 16.22 -6.35
CA SER A 176 -65.81 15.64 -5.51
C SER A 176 -65.32 15.07 -4.16
N LEU A 177 -64.00 14.92 -3.98
CA LEU A 177 -63.38 14.45 -2.72
C LEU A 177 -63.00 15.58 -1.76
N LEU A 178 -63.23 16.83 -2.13
CA LEU A 178 -63.01 17.97 -1.23
C LEU A 178 -64.23 18.14 -0.31
N PRO A 179 -64.03 18.36 1.01
CA PRO A 179 -65.14 18.62 1.91
C PRO A 179 -65.86 19.91 1.47
N PRO A 180 -67.21 19.92 1.45
CA PRO A 180 -67.96 21.10 1.05
C PRO A 180 -67.69 22.25 2.03
N GLY A 181 -67.31 23.41 1.47
CA GLY A 181 -67.25 24.70 2.17
C GLY A 181 -68.55 25.46 2.06
#